data_AF-A0A9E2XYD4-F1
#
_entry.id   AF-A0A9E2XYD4-F1
#
_cell.length_a   1.000
_cell.length_b   1.000
_cell.length_c   1.000
_cell.angle_alpha   90.00
_cell.angle_beta   90.00
_cell.angle_gamma   90.00
#
_symmetry.space_group_name_H-M   'P 1'
#
loop_
_entity.id
_entity.type
_entity.pdbx_description
1 polymer ?
#
loop_
_entity_poly.entity_id
_entity_poly.type
_entity_poly.pdbx_seq_one_letter_code
_entity_poly.pdbx_strand_id
1 'polypeptide(L)'
;MPAVTEDTLLIRQALAYAIELYRELSEENGAPSLGTQNQVVDFILADPKLRAAAARWGRRVESDGATTAPPQRLPCDDAYRRIRAYLQSIMDQPVFTRPGQEPPDRR
;
A
#
# COMPACT_ATOMS: atom_id res chain seq x y z
N MET A 1 23.55 15.02 9.68
CA MET A 1 22.20 14.58 10.06
C MET A 1 21.36 14.41 8.79
N PRO A 2 21.51 13.30 8.04
CA PRO A 2 20.53 12.94 7.02
C PRO A 2 19.45 12.12 7.75
N ALA A 3 18.26 12.68 7.95
CA ALA A 3 17.22 11.96 8.71
C ALA A 3 15.80 12.31 8.27
N VAL A 4 15.51 13.57 7.93
CA VAL A 4 14.12 13.98 7.64
C VAL A 4 13.74 13.76 6.16
N THR A 5 14.68 13.96 5.23
CA THR A 5 14.41 13.84 3.79
C THR A 5 14.35 12.39 3.31
N GLU A 6 15.15 11.48 3.88
CA GLU A 6 15.14 10.06 3.52
C GLU A 6 13.86 9.36 4.01
N ASP A 7 13.39 9.69 5.22
CA ASP A 7 12.14 9.14 5.76
C ASP A 7 10.92 9.61 4.95
N THR A 8 10.86 10.89 4.57
CA THR A 8 9.75 11.42 3.75
C THR A 8 9.71 10.83 2.35
N LEU A 9 10.87 10.62 1.72
CA LEU A 9 10.94 9.95 0.41
C LEU A 9 10.49 8.50 0.51
N LEU A 10 10.92 7.78 1.54
CA LEU A 10 10.54 6.38 1.74
C LEU A 10 9.04 6.23 2.02
N ILE A 11 8.44 7.13 2.81
CA ILE A 11 6.99 7.18 3.04
C ILE A 11 6.25 7.36 1.72
N ARG A 12 6.69 8.30 0.87
CA ARG A 12 6.09 8.52 -0.45
C ARG A 12 6.18 7.26 -1.34
N GLN A 13 7.33 6.59 -1.35
CA GLN A 13 7.56 5.40 -2.15
C GLN A 13 6.73 4.21 -1.64
N ALA A 14 6.60 4.04 -0.33
CA ALA A 14 5.72 3.05 0.30
C ALA A 14 4.24 3.31 -0.02
N LEU A 15 3.81 4.57 0.02
CA LEU A 15 2.44 4.96 -0.34
C LEU A 15 2.14 4.68 -1.82
N ALA A 16 3.05 5.06 -2.72
CA ALA A 16 2.90 4.79 -4.15
C ALA A 16 2.82 3.28 -4.44
N TYR A 17 3.64 2.49 -3.75
CA TYR A 17 3.61 1.03 -3.83
C TYR A 17 2.25 0.47 -3.37
N ALA A 18 1.73 0.96 -2.24
CA ALA A 18 0.45 0.52 -1.70
C ALA A 18 -0.74 0.86 -2.62
N ILE A 19 -0.74 2.04 -3.23
CA ILE A 19 -1.77 2.47 -4.19
C ILE A 19 -1.75 1.58 -5.44
N GLU A 20 -0.57 1.30 -5.99
CA GLU A 20 -0.46 0.48 -7.19
C GLU A 20 -0.90 -0.96 -6.92
N LEU A 21 -0.50 -1.52 -5.76
CA LEU A 21 -0.92 -2.86 -5.36
C LEU A 21 -2.44 -2.94 -5.11
N TYR A 22 -3.03 -1.89 -4.55
CA TYR A 22 -4.47 -1.82 -4.36
C TYR A 22 -5.22 -1.82 -5.69
N ARG A 23 -4.76 -1.05 -6.68
CA ARG A 23 -5.33 -1.04 -8.04
C ARG A 23 -5.25 -2.42 -8.70
N GLU A 24 -4.13 -3.14 -8.54
CA GLU A 24 -4.00 -4.52 -9.02
C GLU A 24 -5.02 -5.48 -8.37
N LEU A 25 -5.42 -5.21 -7.12
CA LEU A 25 -6.28 -6.09 -6.33
C LEU A 25 -7.77 -5.78 -6.44
N SER A 26 -8.15 -4.51 -6.52
CA SER A 26 -9.56 -4.10 -6.50
C SER A 26 -10.23 -4.13 -7.87
N GLU A 27 -9.45 -4.23 -8.97
CA GLU A 27 -9.90 -3.95 -10.35
C GLU A 27 -10.53 -2.54 -10.53
N GLU A 28 -10.55 -1.74 -9.47
CA GLU A 28 -11.06 -0.38 -9.42
C GLU A 28 -9.90 0.61 -9.58
N ASN A 29 -10.11 1.67 -10.36
CA ASN A 29 -9.12 2.74 -10.55
C ASN A 29 -8.92 3.65 -9.31
N GLY A 30 -9.40 3.23 -8.14
CA GLY A 30 -9.38 3.98 -6.89
C GLY A 30 -8.11 3.80 -6.07
N ALA A 31 -7.91 4.70 -5.11
CA ALA A 31 -6.92 4.52 -4.05
C ALA A 31 -7.58 3.84 -2.82
N PRO A 32 -6.81 3.11 -2.00
CA PRO A 32 -7.32 2.57 -0.74
C PRO A 32 -7.81 3.70 0.18
N SER A 33 -8.66 3.40 1.16
CA SER A 33 -9.06 4.39 2.18
C SER A 33 -7.83 4.91 2.96
N LEU A 34 -7.87 6.13 3.51
CA LEU A 34 -6.75 6.70 4.26
C LEU A 34 -6.29 5.81 5.43
N GLY A 35 -7.22 5.15 6.13
CA GLY A 35 -6.90 4.20 7.19
C GLY A 35 -6.08 3.00 6.65
N THR A 36 -6.51 2.44 5.53
CA THR A 36 -5.81 1.33 4.84
C THR A 36 -4.43 1.77 4.35
N GLN A 37 -4.31 2.98 3.78
CA GLN A 37 -3.03 3.54 3.34
C GLN A 37 -2.02 3.63 4.51
N ASN A 38 -2.45 4.17 5.66
CA ASN A 38 -1.59 4.29 6.83
C ASN A 38 -1.14 2.91 7.35
N GLN A 39 -2.07 1.95 7.45
CA GLN A 39 -1.75 0.59 7.91
C GLN A 39 -0.72 -0.11 7.01
N VAL A 40 -0.85 0.00 5.69
CA VAL A 40 0.12 -0.60 4.76
C VAL A 40 1.46 0.11 4.79
N VAL A 41 1.48 1.44 4.87
CA VAL A 41 2.73 2.20 4.98
C VAL A 41 3.45 1.82 6.26
N ASP A 42 2.76 1.78 7.40
CA ASP A 42 3.35 1.36 8.68
C ASP A 42 3.88 -0.08 8.61
N PHE A 43 3.15 -0.99 7.97
CA PHE A 43 3.60 -2.38 7.76
C PHE A 43 4.88 -2.46 6.92
N ILE A 44 4.96 -1.70 5.82
CA ILE A 44 6.16 -1.64 4.96
C ILE A 44 7.33 -1.04 5.75
N LEU A 45 7.09 0.01 6.52
CA LEU A 45 8.10 0.65 7.34
C LEU A 45 8.49 -0.23 8.55
N ALA A 46 7.70 -1.19 9.01
CA ALA A 46 8.12 -2.05 10.10
C ALA A 46 9.21 -3.07 9.71
N ASP A 47 9.33 -3.45 8.43
CA ASP A 47 10.26 -4.48 7.95
C ASP A 47 11.33 -3.90 6.99
N PRO A 48 12.62 -3.95 7.33
CA PRO A 48 13.71 -3.46 6.48
C PRO A 48 13.73 -4.03 5.06
N LYS A 49 13.29 -5.28 4.87
CA LYS A 49 13.21 -5.91 3.54
C LYS A 49 12.10 -5.30 2.70
N LEU A 50 10.96 -4.97 3.32
CA LEU A 50 9.83 -4.32 2.65
C LEU A 50 10.18 -2.87 2.32
N ARG A 51 10.84 -2.15 3.24
CA ARG A 51 11.41 -0.81 2.98
C ARG A 51 12.31 -0.82 1.74
N ALA A 52 13.24 -1.77 1.67
CA ALA A 52 14.16 -1.87 0.56
C ALA A 52 13.45 -2.18 -0.77
N ALA A 53 12.43 -3.03 -0.75
CA ALA A 53 11.63 -3.35 -1.93
C ALA A 53 10.83 -2.13 -2.43
N ALA A 54 10.12 -1.44 -1.53
CA ALA A 54 9.37 -0.22 -1.83
C ALA A 54 10.29 0.87 -2.38
N ALA A 55 11.45 1.08 -1.76
CA ALA A 55 12.41 2.08 -2.22
C ALA A 55 13.04 1.74 -3.57
N ARG A 56 13.34 0.46 -3.81
CA ARG A 56 13.87 -0.03 -5.09
C ARG A 56 12.87 0.17 -6.22
N TRP A 57 11.60 -0.14 -5.99
CA TRP A 57 10.55 0.07 -6.96
C TRP A 57 10.29 1.57 -7.18
N GLY A 58 10.17 2.35 -6.10
CA GLY A 58 9.97 3.80 -6.16
C GLY A 58 11.03 4.52 -6.99
N ARG A 59 12.32 4.18 -6.79
CA ARG A 59 13.42 4.70 -7.63
C ARG A 59 13.28 4.34 -9.11
N ARG A 60 12.76 3.16 -9.43
CA ARG A 60 12.53 2.73 -10.82
C ARG A 60 11.41 3.54 -11.47
N VAL A 61 10.31 3.75 -10.75
CA VAL A 61 9.18 4.55 -11.23
C VAL A 61 9.53 6.03 -11.39
N GLU A 62 10.26 6.60 -10.42
CA GLU A 62 10.74 7.99 -10.50
C GLU A 62 11.70 8.20 -11.68
N SER A 63 12.57 7.21 -11.96
CA SER A 63 13.46 7.26 -13.13
C SER A 63 12.68 7.21 -14.45
N ASP A 64 11.54 6.53 -14.47
CA ASP A 64 10.67 6.42 -15.65
C ASP A 64 9.69 7.60 -15.78
N GLY A 65 9.61 8.48 -14.78
CA GLY A 65 8.74 9.65 -14.73
C GLY A 65 9.01 10.74 -15.78
N ALA A 66 10.10 10.61 -16.56
CA ALA A 66 10.30 11.38 -17.80
C ALA A 66 9.38 10.91 -18.95
N THR A 67 8.63 9.83 -18.75
CA THR A 67 7.74 9.21 -19.73
C THR A 67 6.31 9.21 -19.21
N THR A 68 5.34 9.58 -20.05
CA THR A 68 3.89 9.46 -19.77
C THR A 68 3.40 8.00 -19.76
N ALA A 69 4.30 7.05 -19.54
CA ALA A 69 4.02 5.64 -19.63
C ALA A 69 3.11 5.19 -18.47
N PRO A 70 2.23 4.21 -18.70
CA PRO A 70 1.41 3.64 -17.65
C PRO A 70 2.28 3.08 -16.50
N PRO A 71 1.76 3.05 -15.27
CA PRO A 71 2.51 2.62 -14.10
C PRO A 71 3.12 1.23 -14.32
N GLN A 72 4.41 1.09 -13.99
CA GLN A 72 5.11 -0.17 -14.15
C GLN A 72 4.59 -1.19 -13.14
N ARG A 73 4.25 -2.38 -13.66
CA ARG A 73 3.82 -3.51 -12.84
C ARG A 73 4.79 -3.80 -11.71
N LEU A 74 4.25 -4.14 -10.56
CA LEU A 74 5.03 -4.50 -9.40
C LEU A 74 5.79 -5.82 -9.67
N PRO A 75 7.08 -5.92 -9.29
CA PRO A 75 7.81 -7.17 -9.40
C PRO A 75 7.19 -8.19 -8.44
N CYS A 76 6.81 -9.37 -8.94
CA CYS A 76 6.20 -10.45 -8.15
C CYS A 76 7.25 -11.20 -7.29
N ASP A 77 7.92 -10.46 -6.40
CA ASP A 77 8.90 -10.96 -5.44
C ASP A 77 8.25 -11.31 -4.08
N ASP A 78 9.04 -11.80 -3.12
CA ASP A 78 8.52 -12.16 -1.80
C ASP A 78 7.98 -10.95 -1.02
N ALA A 79 8.52 -9.75 -1.25
CA ALA A 79 8.00 -8.53 -0.63
C ALA A 79 6.62 -8.20 -1.20
N TYR A 80 6.44 -8.30 -2.52
CA TYR A 80 5.14 -8.18 -3.16
C TYR A 80 4.11 -9.15 -2.58
N ARG A 81 4.45 -10.43 -2.47
CA ARG A 81 3.53 -11.45 -1.94
C ARG A 81 3.10 -11.13 -0.50
N ARG A 82 4.03 -10.69 0.34
CA ARG A 82 3.77 -10.33 1.74
C ARG A 82 2.88 -9.10 1.87
N ILE A 83 3.21 -8.03 1.15
CA ILE A 83 2.43 -6.79 1.18
C ILE A 83 1.04 -7.03 0.58
N ARG A 84 0.94 -7.83 -0.48
CA ARG A 84 -0.33 -8.24 -1.10
C ARG A 84 -1.20 -9.02 -0.12
N ALA A 85 -0.64 -10.02 0.56
CA ALA A 85 -1.39 -10.81 1.56
C ALA A 85 -1.88 -9.94 2.72
N TYR A 86 -1.05 -9.00 3.18
CA TYR A 86 -1.45 -8.04 4.22
C TYR A 86 -2.57 -7.12 3.75
N LEU A 87 -2.43 -6.53 2.55
CA LEU A 87 -3.43 -5.64 1.96
C LEU A 87 -4.77 -6.36 1.74
N GLN A 88 -4.75 -7.59 1.24
CA GLN A 88 -5.97 -8.41 1.12
C GLN A 88 -6.61 -8.65 2.50
N SER A 89 -5.81 -9.02 3.49
CA SER A 89 -6.32 -9.26 4.85
C SER A 89 -7.00 -8.05 5.48
N ILE A 90 -6.55 -6.82 5.19
CA ILE A 90 -7.19 -5.60 5.72
C ILE A 90 -8.35 -5.11 4.84
N MET A 91 -8.38 -5.46 3.55
CA MET A 91 -9.52 -5.22 2.65
C MET A 91 -10.69 -6.15 2.98
N ASP A 92 -10.41 -7.40 3.33
CA ASP A 92 -11.41 -8.38 3.79
C ASP A 92 -11.92 -8.05 5.21
N GLN A 93 -11.24 -7.18 5.95
CA GLN A 93 -11.73 -6.69 7.23
C GLN A 93 -12.67 -5.49 7.01
N PRO A 94 -13.91 -5.53 7.53
CA PRO A 94 -14.76 -4.37 7.53
C PRO A 94 -14.12 -3.27 8.39
N VAL A 95 -13.61 -2.22 7.75
CA VAL A 95 -13.01 -1.04 8.41
C VAL A 95 -14.03 -0.28 9.29
N PHE A 96 -15.31 -0.66 9.26
CA PHE A 96 -16.33 -0.21 10.19
C PHE A 96 -17.28 -1.35 10.63
N THR A 97 -16.94 -2.08 11.68
CA THR A 97 -17.97 -2.41 12.68
C THR A 97 -18.07 -1.24 13.65
N ARG A 98 -18.98 -0.30 13.37
CA ARG A 98 -19.41 0.63 14.43
C ARG A 98 -19.98 -0.21 15.57
N PRO A 99 -19.61 0.02 16.84
CA PRO A 99 -20.30 -0.61 17.96
C PRO A 99 -21.75 -0.07 17.95
N GLY A 100 -22.71 -0.88 17.49
CA GLY A 100 -24.13 -0.50 17.43
C GLY A 100 -24.96 -1.05 16.27
N GLN A 101 -24.41 -1.82 15.33
CA GLN A 101 -25.24 -2.59 14.38
C GLN A 101 -25.54 -3.98 14.93
N GLU A 102 -26.46 -4.05 15.89
CA GLU A 102 -27.21 -5.27 16.13
C GLU A 102 -28.11 -5.53 14.90
N PRO A 103 -28.21 -6.78 14.41
CA PRO A 103 -29.19 -7.12 13.37
C PRO A 103 -30.59 -6.87 13.93
N PRO A 104 -31.52 -6.24 13.19
CA PRO A 104 -32.90 -6.18 13.63
C PRO A 104 -33.44 -7.60 13.69
N ASP A 105 -33.69 -8.06 14.92
CA ASP A 105 -34.42 -9.27 15.27
C ASP A 105 -35.76 -9.23 14.53
N ARG A 106 -35.88 -10.01 13.45
CA ARG A 106 -37.15 -10.19 12.75
C ARG A 106 -37.97 -11.20 13.53
N ARG A 107 -38.77 -10.70 14.47
CA ARG A 107 -40.00 -11.36 14.92
C ARG A 107 -41.13 -11.10 13.94
#